data_AF-A0A259CC70-F1
#
_entry.id   AF-A0A259CC70-F1
#
_cell.length_a   1.000
_cell.length_b   1.000
_cell.length_c   1.000
_cell.angle_alpha   90.00
_cell.angle_beta   90.00
_cell.angle_gamma   90.00
#
_symmetry.space_group_name_H-M   'P 1'
#
loop_
_entity.id
_entity.type
_entity.pdbx_description
1 polymer ?
#
loop_
_entity_poly.entity_id
_entity_poly.type
_entity_poly.pdbx_seq_one_letter_code
_entity_poly.pdbx_strand_id
1 'polypeptide(L)'
;MSLETYLSTLRATAAAAEAAETAFRAEAEARSRALAAARAEAYRRMNFLTTLAETVAAAPDADTAVRTACAHLCVRLGWDEVTPARTEVLDHFAPVVRTIHASITGAAPDAPGEAAAGEAARGAMAAGDAAENPPPDASAAMQAFEQWYGSTRESTFWYLFEHYMPETPLVDF
;
A
#
# COMPACT_ATOMS: atom_id res chain seq x y z
N MET A 1 -27.61 54.64 13.68
CA MET A 1 -26.74 54.02 12.66
C MET A 1 -27.07 54.68 11.32
N SER A 2 -26.08 55.18 10.57
CA SER A 2 -26.34 55.79 9.25
C SER A 2 -26.50 54.71 8.17
N LEU A 3 -27.16 55.06 7.06
CA LEU A 3 -27.27 54.18 5.90
C LEU A 3 -25.90 53.72 5.39
N GLU A 4 -24.92 54.63 5.36
CA GLU A 4 -23.55 54.32 4.94
C GLU A 4 -22.89 53.27 5.86
N THR A 5 -23.08 53.40 7.18
CA THR A 5 -22.59 52.41 8.15
C THR A 5 -23.25 51.05 7.89
N TYR A 6 -24.56 51.02 7.68
CA TYR A 6 -25.29 49.79 7.39
C TYR A 6 -24.80 49.10 6.09
N LEU A 7 -24.63 49.86 5.00
CA LEU A 7 -24.11 49.33 3.75
C LEU A 7 -22.66 48.83 3.85
N SER A 8 -21.82 49.50 4.66
CA SER A 8 -20.46 49.02 4.94
C SER A 8 -20.49 47.66 5.66
N THR A 9 -21.36 47.50 6.66
CA THR A 9 -21.57 46.23 7.35
C THR A 9 -22.04 45.15 6.39
N LEU A 10 -23.01 45.43 5.52
CA LEU A 10 -23.48 44.46 4.53
C LEU A 10 -22.38 44.01 3.56
N ARG A 11 -21.52 44.93 3.11
CA ARG A 11 -20.36 44.58 2.25
C ARG A 11 -19.36 43.70 2.99
N ALA A 12 -19.07 44.00 4.25
CA ALA A 12 -18.19 43.18 5.07
C ALA A 12 -18.78 41.77 5.28
N THR A 13 -20.09 41.68 5.55
CA THR A 13 -20.79 40.39 5.67
C THR A 13 -20.76 39.60 4.36
N ALA A 14 -20.99 40.26 3.21
CA ALA A 14 -20.94 39.61 1.91
C ALA A 14 -19.53 39.06 1.60
N ALA A 15 -18.49 39.86 1.84
CA ALA A 15 -17.10 39.43 1.64
C ALA A 15 -16.72 38.28 2.58
N ALA A 16 -17.17 38.31 3.83
CA ALA A 16 -16.95 37.21 4.78
C ALA A 16 -17.66 35.93 4.34
N ALA A 17 -18.88 36.03 3.81
CA ALA A 17 -19.63 34.89 3.31
C ALA A 17 -18.96 34.27 2.07
N GLU A 18 -18.47 35.08 1.13
CA GLU A 18 -17.72 34.63 -0.06
C GLU A 18 -16.41 33.92 0.32
N ALA A 19 -15.68 34.47 1.31
CA ALA A 19 -14.46 33.85 1.82
C ALA A 19 -14.75 32.51 2.51
N ALA A 20 -15.82 32.43 3.31
CA ALA A 20 -16.24 31.20 3.98
C ALA A 20 -16.67 30.12 2.99
N GLU A 21 -17.43 30.48 1.95
CA GLU A 21 -17.82 29.55 0.89
C GLU A 21 -16.58 29.06 0.11
N THR A 22 -15.66 29.95 -0.25
CA THR A 22 -14.42 29.59 -0.94
C THR A 22 -13.60 28.60 -0.13
N ALA A 23 -13.42 28.87 1.17
CA ALA A 23 -12.70 27.99 2.08
C ALA A 23 -13.38 26.62 2.19
N PHE A 24 -14.71 26.59 2.34
CA PHE A 24 -15.48 25.35 2.40
C PHE A 24 -15.35 24.52 1.12
N ARG A 25 -15.45 25.14 -0.05
CA ARG A 25 -15.28 24.44 -1.34
C ARG A 25 -13.87 23.83 -1.47
N ALA A 26 -12.84 24.57 -1.08
CA ALA A 26 -11.46 24.07 -1.09
C ALA A 26 -11.27 22.88 -0.14
N GLU A 27 -11.84 22.93 1.07
CA GLU A 27 -11.83 21.82 2.02
C GLU A 27 -12.58 20.60 1.47
N ALA A 28 -13.78 20.81 0.93
CA ALA A 28 -14.60 19.75 0.37
C ALA A 28 -13.90 19.06 -0.81
N GLU A 29 -13.24 19.83 -1.69
CA GLU A 29 -12.46 19.30 -2.80
C GLU A 29 -11.25 18.50 -2.31
N ALA A 30 -10.50 19.02 -1.35
CA ALA A 30 -9.37 18.31 -0.74
C ALA A 30 -9.81 16.98 -0.09
N ARG A 31 -10.91 17.00 0.66
CA ARG A 31 -11.48 15.80 1.29
C ARG A 31 -12.00 14.80 0.26
N SER A 32 -12.64 15.28 -0.79
CA SER A 32 -13.11 14.44 -1.91
C SER A 32 -11.93 13.73 -2.59
N ARG A 33 -10.85 14.45 -2.90
CA ARG A 33 -9.61 13.87 -3.45
C ARG A 33 -9.00 12.83 -2.52
N ALA A 34 -8.89 13.12 -1.22
CA ALA A 34 -8.33 12.18 -0.25
C ALA A 34 -9.15 10.88 -0.16
N LEU A 35 -10.48 10.98 -0.13
CA LEU A 35 -11.37 9.81 -0.14
C LEU A 35 -11.27 9.02 -1.45
N ALA A 36 -11.16 9.71 -2.59
CA ALA A 36 -10.98 9.07 -3.89
C ALA A 36 -9.64 8.31 -3.97
N ALA A 37 -8.55 8.90 -3.48
CA ALA A 37 -7.24 8.25 -3.40
C ALA A 37 -7.28 7.02 -2.50
N ALA A 38 -7.78 7.15 -1.27
CA ALA A 38 -7.90 6.03 -0.33
C ALA A 38 -8.74 4.87 -0.90
N ARG A 39 -9.85 5.19 -1.57
CA ARG A 39 -10.68 4.20 -2.26
C ARG A 39 -9.91 3.52 -3.39
N ALA A 40 -9.21 4.28 -4.22
CA ALA A 40 -8.44 3.73 -5.34
C ALA A 40 -7.33 2.78 -4.84
N GLU A 41 -6.58 3.17 -3.82
CA GLU A 41 -5.55 2.34 -3.20
C GLU A 41 -6.13 1.04 -2.62
N ALA A 42 -7.25 1.14 -1.88
CA ALA A 42 -7.91 -0.03 -1.31
C ALA A 42 -8.33 -1.05 -2.39
N TYR A 43 -8.92 -0.59 -3.49
CA TYR A 43 -9.30 -1.47 -4.60
C TYR A 43 -8.10 -2.03 -5.36
N ARG A 44 -7.04 -1.24 -5.57
CA ARG A 44 -5.80 -1.73 -6.20
C ARG A 44 -5.17 -2.83 -5.36
N ARG A 45 -5.08 -2.62 -4.04
CA ARG A 45 -4.59 -3.63 -3.10
C ARG A 45 -5.41 -4.90 -3.14
N MET A 46 -6.73 -4.76 -3.01
CA MET A 46 -7.64 -5.91 -3.04
C MET A 46 -7.49 -6.70 -4.34
N ASN A 47 -7.56 -6.03 -5.50
CA ASN A 47 -7.48 -6.68 -6.80
C ASN A 47 -6.13 -7.38 -7.00
N PHE A 48 -5.03 -6.72 -6.62
CA PHE A 48 -3.69 -7.31 -6.72
C PHE A 48 -3.54 -8.53 -5.81
N LEU A 49 -3.90 -8.41 -4.53
CA LEU A 49 -3.74 -9.49 -3.56
C LEU A 49 -4.62 -10.71 -3.88
N THR A 50 -5.82 -10.51 -4.45
CA THR A 50 -6.67 -11.61 -4.93
C THR A 50 -5.96 -12.42 -6.02
N THR A 51 -5.48 -11.76 -7.08
CA THR A 51 -4.78 -12.46 -8.18
C THR A 51 -3.43 -13.04 -7.72
N LEU A 52 -2.74 -12.36 -6.81
CA LEU A 52 -1.50 -12.85 -6.21
C LEU A 52 -1.74 -14.14 -5.42
N ALA A 53 -2.78 -14.20 -4.59
CA ALA A 53 -3.10 -15.38 -3.79
C ALA A 53 -3.38 -16.61 -4.67
N GLU A 54 -4.11 -16.45 -5.78
CA GLU A 54 -4.34 -17.52 -6.76
C GLU A 54 -3.02 -18.01 -7.40
N THR A 55 -2.15 -17.07 -7.78
CA THR A 55 -0.84 -17.38 -8.35
C THR A 55 0.05 -18.13 -7.37
N VAL A 56 0.06 -17.69 -6.11
CA VAL A 56 0.86 -18.28 -5.03
C VAL A 56 0.33 -19.65 -4.61
N ALA A 57 -0.99 -19.85 -4.58
CA ALA A 57 -1.59 -21.14 -4.23
C ALA A 57 -1.22 -22.27 -5.20
N ALA A 58 -0.94 -21.94 -6.46
CA ALA A 58 -0.51 -22.91 -7.47
C ALA A 58 0.97 -23.33 -7.35
N ALA A 59 1.76 -22.64 -6.50
CA ALA A 59 3.18 -22.90 -6.37
C ALA A 59 3.46 -24.11 -5.44
N PRO A 60 4.30 -25.07 -5.86
CA PRO A 60 4.60 -26.27 -5.08
C PRO A 60 5.42 -26.00 -3.81
N ASP A 61 6.18 -24.91 -3.79
CA ASP A 61 7.09 -24.53 -2.71
C ASP A 61 7.21 -22.99 -2.63
N ALA A 62 7.74 -22.49 -1.50
CA ALA A 62 7.83 -21.06 -1.21
C ALA A 62 8.76 -20.31 -2.19
N ASP A 63 9.84 -20.93 -2.67
CA ASP A 63 10.76 -20.29 -3.61
C ASP A 63 10.15 -20.15 -4.99
N THR A 64 9.38 -21.15 -5.42
CA THR A 64 8.58 -21.10 -6.64
C THR A 64 7.45 -20.07 -6.52
N ALA A 65 6.84 -19.93 -5.33
CA ALA A 65 5.85 -18.89 -5.07
C ALA A 65 6.46 -17.49 -5.22
N VAL A 66 7.59 -17.22 -4.56
CA VAL A 66 8.31 -15.93 -4.65
C VAL A 66 8.68 -15.62 -6.09
N ARG A 67 9.32 -16.56 -6.80
CA ARG A 67 9.74 -16.36 -8.19
C ARG A 67 8.56 -16.03 -9.11
N THR A 68 7.45 -16.75 -8.98
CA THR A 68 6.26 -16.56 -9.81
C THR A 68 5.54 -15.25 -9.48
N ALA A 69 5.43 -14.92 -8.19
CA ALA A 69 4.85 -13.66 -7.73
C ALA A 69 5.66 -12.43 -8.16
N CYS A 70 6.99 -12.47 -8.04
CA CYS A 70 7.87 -11.40 -8.51
C CYS A 70 7.75 -11.20 -10.02
N ALA A 71 7.72 -12.28 -10.79
CA ALA A 71 7.50 -12.21 -12.23
C ALA A 71 6.12 -11.61 -12.57
N HIS A 72 5.07 -12.03 -11.86
CA HIS A 72 3.73 -11.46 -12.00
C HIS A 72 3.72 -9.96 -11.69
N LEU A 73 4.40 -9.53 -10.64
CA LEU A 73 4.51 -8.12 -10.27
C LEU A 73 5.23 -7.30 -11.36
N CYS A 74 6.36 -7.78 -11.89
CA CYS A 74 7.06 -7.11 -12.98
C CYS A 74 6.16 -6.91 -14.21
N VAL A 75 5.41 -7.95 -14.61
CA VAL A 75 4.45 -7.86 -15.73
C VAL A 75 3.36 -6.84 -15.43
N ARG A 76 2.79 -6.88 -14.22
CA ARG A 76 1.74 -5.93 -13.79
C ARG A 76 2.20 -4.48 -13.78
N LEU A 77 3.47 -4.24 -13.49
CA LEU A 77 4.06 -2.89 -13.44
C LEU A 77 4.72 -2.45 -14.76
N GLY A 78 4.69 -3.28 -15.80
CA GLY A 78 5.36 -2.99 -17.08
C GLY A 78 6.88 -2.86 -16.94
N TRP A 79 7.49 -3.63 -16.04
CA TRP A 79 8.94 -3.62 -15.84
C TRP A 79 9.61 -4.61 -16.80
N ASP A 80 10.05 -4.10 -17.94
CA ASP A 80 10.78 -4.88 -18.94
C ASP A 80 12.24 -5.18 -18.54
N GLU A 81 12.79 -4.37 -17.63
CA GLU A 81 14.16 -4.52 -17.09
C GLU A 81 14.13 -4.50 -15.56
N VAL A 82 14.92 -5.34 -14.90
CA VAL A 82 15.07 -5.31 -13.43
C VAL A 82 16.32 -4.51 -13.09
N THR A 83 16.14 -3.23 -12.78
CA THR A 83 17.20 -2.34 -12.27
C THR A 83 17.47 -2.60 -10.79
N PRO A 84 18.60 -2.12 -10.21
CA PRO A 84 18.87 -2.30 -8.78
C PRO A 84 17.74 -1.81 -7.86
N ALA A 85 17.10 -0.69 -8.20
CA ALA A 85 15.96 -0.16 -7.46
C ALA A 85 14.70 -1.05 -7.59
N ARG A 86 14.54 -1.77 -8.70
CA ARG A 86 13.44 -2.74 -8.87
C ARG A 86 13.75 -4.04 -8.13
N THR A 87 15.00 -4.51 -8.16
CA THR A 87 15.46 -5.64 -7.34
C THR A 87 15.15 -5.41 -5.86
N GLU A 88 15.50 -4.24 -5.34
CA GLU A 88 15.22 -3.88 -3.94
C GLU A 88 13.72 -3.97 -3.58
N VAL A 89 12.83 -3.56 -4.49
CA VAL A 89 11.38 -3.70 -4.30
C VAL A 89 10.96 -5.17 -4.29
N LEU A 90 11.51 -5.98 -5.19
CA LEU A 90 11.22 -7.42 -5.25
C LEU A 90 11.73 -8.14 -3.99
N ASP A 91 12.89 -7.76 -3.46
CA ASP A 91 13.47 -8.32 -2.25
C ASP A 91 12.60 -8.04 -1.02
N HIS A 92 12.10 -6.81 -0.88
CA HIS A 92 11.16 -6.46 0.20
C HIS A 92 9.76 -7.03 -0.01
N PHE A 93 9.39 -7.36 -1.25
CA PHE A 93 8.12 -8.01 -1.56
C PHE A 93 8.14 -9.53 -1.29
N ALA A 94 9.30 -10.18 -1.39
CA ALA A 94 9.43 -11.63 -1.21
C ALA A 94 8.90 -12.14 0.16
N PRO A 95 9.15 -11.48 1.30
CA PRO A 95 8.56 -11.87 2.59
C PRO A 95 7.03 -11.90 2.57
N VAL A 96 6.38 -10.93 1.90
CA VAL A 96 4.91 -10.90 1.77
C VAL A 96 4.41 -12.17 1.08
N VAL A 97 5.08 -12.56 -0.01
CA VAL A 97 4.72 -13.76 -0.77
C VAL A 97 4.91 -15.03 0.05
N ARG A 98 6.02 -15.14 0.80
CA ARG A 98 6.27 -16.30 1.68
C ARG A 98 5.21 -16.41 2.75
N THR A 99 4.81 -15.30 3.38
CA THR A 99 3.73 -15.29 4.38
C THR A 99 2.40 -15.72 3.77
N ILE A 100 2.03 -15.19 2.59
CA ILE A 100 0.79 -15.61 1.89
C ILE A 100 0.82 -17.11 1.57
N HIS A 101 1.94 -17.62 1.03
CA HIS A 101 2.08 -19.04 0.70
C HIS A 101 1.96 -19.93 1.93
N ALA A 102 2.60 -19.55 3.02
CA ALA A 102 2.53 -20.21 4.32
C ALA A 102 1.10 -20.21 4.88
N SER A 103 0.36 -19.09 4.79
CA SER A 103 -1.04 -19.01 5.22
C SER A 103 -1.96 -19.93 4.40
N ILE A 104 -1.69 -20.11 3.10
CA ILE A 104 -2.51 -20.95 2.20
C ILE A 104 -2.21 -22.44 2.42
N THR A 105 -0.94 -22.80 2.54
CA THR A 105 -0.49 -24.20 2.64
C THR A 105 -0.52 -24.75 4.06
N GLY A 106 -0.60 -23.87 5.07
CA GLY A 106 -0.41 -24.22 6.47
C GLY A 106 1.04 -24.57 6.82
N ALA A 107 1.99 -24.37 5.89
CA ALA A 107 3.41 -24.48 6.18
C ALA A 107 3.83 -23.36 7.14
N ALA A 108 4.75 -23.63 8.05
CA ALA A 108 5.39 -22.56 8.81
C ALA A 108 6.11 -21.64 7.81
N PRO A 109 5.97 -20.30 7.91
CA PRO A 109 6.76 -19.40 7.08
C PRO A 109 8.24 -19.71 7.37
N ASP A 110 9.00 -20.07 6.34
CA ASP A 110 10.44 -20.28 6.48
C ASP A 110 11.03 -19.04 7.15
N ALA A 111 11.60 -19.22 8.34
CA ALA A 111 12.32 -18.16 9.02
C ALA A 111 13.38 -17.61 8.03
N PRO A 112 13.50 -16.28 7.88
CA PRO A 112 14.55 -15.73 7.02
C PRO A 112 15.89 -16.31 7.47
N GLY A 113 16.61 -16.93 6.52
CA GLY A 113 17.81 -17.70 6.77
C GLY A 113 18.77 -16.98 7.71
N GLU A 114 18.98 -17.56 8.89
CA GLU A 114 20.04 -17.18 9.81
C GLU A 114 21.39 -17.43 9.15
N ALA A 115 21.93 -16.40 8.51
CA ALA A 115 23.33 -16.33 8.15
C ALA A 115 23.88 -14.93 8.46
N ALA A 116 23.75 -14.48 9.72
CA ALA A 116 24.67 -13.55 10.39
C ALA A 116 24.21 -13.16 11.83
N ALA A 117 24.15 -14.12 12.76
CA ALA A 117 24.32 -13.89 14.20
C ALA A 117 24.55 -15.27 14.83
N GLY A 118 25.79 -15.68 15.07
CA GLY A 118 26.47 -15.25 16.27
C GLY A 118 26.21 -16.28 17.36
N GLU A 119 27.08 -17.29 17.36
CA GLU A 119 27.27 -18.37 18.33
C GLU A 119 27.20 -17.88 19.80
N ALA A 120 25.98 -17.74 20.35
CA ALA A 120 25.77 -17.31 21.73
C ALA A 120 24.40 -17.76 22.28
N ALA A 121 24.00 -19.01 22.06
CA ALA A 121 22.84 -19.59 22.75
C ALA A 121 22.98 -21.11 22.91
N ARG A 122 24.09 -21.55 23.53
CA ARG A 122 24.18 -22.91 24.08
C ARG A 122 24.05 -22.80 25.60
N GLY A 123 22.84 -22.93 26.11
CA GLY A 123 22.61 -23.03 27.55
C GLY A 123 21.15 -22.88 27.99
N ALA A 124 20.63 -23.95 28.58
CA ALA A 124 19.44 -24.05 29.45
C ALA A 124 18.11 -24.43 28.79
N MET A 125 17.72 -25.69 29.05
CA MET A 125 16.41 -26.29 28.83
C MET A 125 15.56 -26.11 30.09
N ALA A 126 14.31 -25.65 29.98
CA ALA A 126 13.10 -26.32 30.50
C ALA A 126 11.90 -25.37 30.66
N ALA A 127 10.75 -25.84 30.14
CA ALA A 127 9.36 -25.49 30.48
C ALA A 127 8.88 -24.06 30.16
N GLY A 128 8.20 -23.95 29.02
CA GLY A 128 7.24 -22.90 28.70
C GLY A 128 6.39 -23.40 27.55
N ASP A 129 5.09 -23.12 27.59
CA ASP A 129 4.05 -23.56 26.66
C ASP A 129 4.51 -23.74 25.21
N ALA A 130 3.88 -24.69 24.53
CA ALA A 130 3.75 -24.64 23.09
C ALA A 130 3.09 -23.30 22.74
N ALA A 131 3.92 -22.28 22.54
CA ALA A 131 3.52 -21.04 21.90
C ALA A 131 3.12 -21.46 20.49
N GLU A 132 1.82 -21.72 20.36
CA GLU A 132 1.09 -21.81 19.12
C GLU A 132 1.61 -20.69 18.22
N ASN A 133 2.46 -21.05 17.26
CA ASN A 133 3.04 -20.10 16.32
C ASN A 133 1.84 -19.36 15.72
N PRO A 134 1.68 -18.05 15.97
CA PRO A 134 0.57 -17.32 15.39
C PRO A 134 0.65 -17.52 13.88
N PRO A 135 -0.48 -17.81 13.23
CA PRO A 135 -0.47 -18.08 11.81
C PRO A 135 0.23 -16.92 11.08
N PRO A 136 1.02 -17.21 10.03
CA PRO A 136 1.68 -16.19 9.24
C PRO A 136 0.71 -15.06 8.89
N ASP A 137 0.96 -13.86 9.42
CA ASP A 137 0.08 -12.71 9.21
C ASP A 137 0.45 -11.97 7.93
N ALA A 138 -0.18 -12.36 6.83
CA ALA A 138 -0.01 -11.72 5.52
C ALA A 138 -0.36 -10.23 5.54
N SER A 139 -1.25 -9.79 6.43
CA SER A 139 -1.61 -8.37 6.58
C SER A 139 -0.45 -7.57 7.16
N ALA A 140 0.20 -8.10 8.21
CA ALA A 140 1.37 -7.46 8.81
C ALA A 140 2.55 -7.39 7.84
N ALA A 141 2.81 -8.47 7.09
CA ALA A 141 3.87 -8.48 6.08
C ALA A 141 3.62 -7.43 4.98
N MET A 142 2.38 -7.32 4.48
CA MET A 142 2.02 -6.33 3.48
C MET A 142 2.14 -4.89 4.01
N GLN A 143 1.73 -4.63 5.25
CA GLN A 143 1.87 -3.31 5.88
C GLN A 143 3.34 -2.91 6.06
N ALA A 144 4.21 -3.85 6.45
CA ALA A 144 5.65 -3.60 6.56
C ALA A 144 6.26 -3.23 5.21
N PHE A 145 5.88 -3.94 4.14
CA PHE A 145 6.30 -3.61 2.78
C PHE A 145 5.81 -2.22 2.32
N GLU A 146 4.52 -1.92 2.53
CA GLU A 146 3.95 -0.61 2.17
C GLU A 146 4.62 0.55 2.92
N GLN A 147 4.90 0.36 4.21
CA GLN A 147 5.60 1.35 5.04
C GLN A 147 7.04 1.58 4.59
N TRP A 148 7.77 0.50 4.29
CA TRP A 148 9.11 0.59 3.73
C TRP A 148 9.11 1.33 2.39
N TYR A 149 8.20 0.98 1.48
CA TYR A 149 8.11 1.63 0.17
C TYR A 149 7.81 3.12 0.32
N GLY A 150 6.82 3.48 1.15
CA GLY A 150 6.42 4.87 1.38
C GLY A 150 7.53 5.74 1.97
N SER A 151 8.29 5.21 2.93
CA SER A 151 9.43 5.92 3.53
C SER A 151 10.63 6.06 2.59
N THR A 152 10.84 5.09 1.69
CA THR A 152 11.98 5.07 0.77
C THR A 152 11.74 5.84 -0.52
N ARG A 153 10.49 5.88 -1.00
CA ARG A 153 10.12 6.38 -2.35
C ARG A 153 9.21 7.61 -2.35
N GLU A 154 8.91 8.18 -1.18
CA GLU A 154 8.05 9.36 -0.98
C GLU A 154 6.68 9.26 -1.70
N SER A 155 6.21 8.03 -1.95
CA SER A 155 4.98 7.73 -2.69
C SER A 155 4.40 6.39 -2.21
N THR A 156 3.10 6.19 -2.38
CA THR A 156 2.50 4.89 -2.09
C THR A 156 2.86 3.89 -3.19
N PHE A 157 3.09 2.63 -2.83
CA PHE A 157 3.36 1.56 -3.81
C PHE A 157 2.25 1.46 -4.86
N TRP A 158 1.01 1.70 -4.44
CA TRP A 158 -0.19 1.66 -5.28
C TRP A 158 -0.25 2.73 -6.36
N TYR A 159 0.60 3.76 -6.27
CA TYR A 159 0.77 4.73 -7.34
C TYR A 159 1.37 4.10 -8.61
N LEU A 160 2.20 3.05 -8.48
CA LEU A 160 2.77 2.35 -9.64
C LEU A 160 1.74 1.63 -10.50
N PHE A 161 0.54 1.38 -9.96
CA PHE A 161 -0.57 0.74 -10.66
C PHE A 161 -1.48 1.76 -11.39
N GLU A 162 -1.15 3.05 -11.33
CA GLU A 162 -1.86 4.07 -12.08
C GLU A 162 -1.48 4.01 -13.55
N HIS A 163 -2.31 3.34 -14.35
CA HIS A 163 -2.32 3.57 -15.78
C HIS A 163 -3.07 4.86 -16.06
N TYR A 164 -2.38 5.85 -16.62
CA TYR A 164 -2.99 7.09 -17.09
C TYR A 164 -4.15 6.78 -18.05
N MET A 165 -5.38 7.13 -17.65
CA MET A 165 -6.52 7.18 -18.56
C MET A 165 -6.57 8.63 -19.08
N PRO A 166 -6.25 8.90 -20.36
CA PRO A 166 -6.37 10.25 -20.90
C PRO A 166 -7.80 10.74 -20.71
N GLU A 167 -7.98 11.98 -20.23
CA GLU A 167 -9.30 12.57 -20.19
C GLU A 167 -9.84 12.62 -21.62
N THR A 168 -10.94 11.91 -21.86
CA THR A 168 -11.69 12.06 -23.11
C THR A 168 -12.11 13.52 -23.22
N PRO A 169 -11.71 14.25 -24.28
CA PRO A 169 -12.08 15.64 -24.45
C PRO A 169 -13.60 15.78 -24.32
N LEU A 170 -14.07 16.68 -23.46
CA LEU A 170 -15.46 17.09 -23.47
C LEU A 170 -15.74 17.66 -24.86
N VAL A 171 -16.60 16.99 -25.63
CA VAL A 171 -17.13 17.55 -26.87
C VAL A 171 -18.16 18.59 -26.45
N ASP A 172 -17.84 19.87 -26.64
CA ASP A 172 -18.85 20.92 -26.63
C ASP A 172 -19.83 20.63 -27.77
N PHE A 173 -21.09 20.32 -27.45
CA PHE A 173 -22.18 20.14 -28.41
C PHE A 173 -22.91 21.46 -28.67
#